data_AF-A0A2V8BG67-F1
#
_entry.id   AF-A0A2V8BG67-F1
#
_cell.length_a   1.000
_cell.length_b   1.000
_cell.length_c   1.000
_cell.angle_alpha   90.00
_cell.angle_beta   90.00
_cell.angle_gamma   90.00
#
_symmetry.space_group_name_H-M   'P 1'
#
loop_
_entity.id
_entity.type
_entity.pdbx_description
1 polymer ?
#
loop_
_entity_poly.entity_id
_entity_poly.type
_entity_poly.pdbx_seq_one_letter_code
_entity_poly.pdbx_strand_id
1 'polypeptide(L)'
;MRRHDHMTGVLDRFLRYVRYDTQSDESSRTCPSTGKQLVLLRDLAAELRSIGAEDASIDEHGYVMATIPSTIARPDVPTIGFIAHVDTSPEMSGAGVRP
;
A
#
# COMPACT_ATOMS: atom_id res chain seq x y z
N MET A 1 -22.48 19.48 -18.87
CA MET A 1 -22.41 18.01 -19.05
C MET A 1 -21.04 17.65 -19.62
N ARG A 2 -20.10 17.23 -18.77
CA ARG A 2 -18.99 16.32 -19.12
C ARG A 2 -18.63 15.54 -17.85
N ARG A 3 -19.12 14.30 -17.77
CA ARG A 3 -18.62 13.31 -16.81
C ARG A 3 -17.33 12.76 -17.40
N HIS A 4 -16.20 13.10 -16.81
CA HIS A 4 -14.98 12.33 -16.99
C HIS A 4 -14.64 11.72 -15.64
N ASP A 5 -15.35 10.64 -15.35
CA ASP A 5 -15.02 9.68 -14.30
C ASP A 5 -13.87 8.83 -14.85
N HIS A 6 -12.63 9.28 -14.65
CA HIS A 6 -11.47 8.40 -14.78
C HIS A 6 -11.13 7.95 -13.36
N MET A 7 -11.18 6.63 -13.17
CA MET A 7 -11.21 5.88 -11.91
C MET A 7 -9.89 5.99 -11.10
N THR A 8 -9.48 7.21 -10.75
CA THR A 8 -8.24 7.52 -10.01
C THR A 8 -8.50 8.42 -8.81
N GLY A 9 -9.70 8.36 -8.21
CA GLY A 9 -10.02 9.08 -6.98
C GLY A 9 -9.40 8.43 -5.74
N VAL A 10 -9.08 9.23 -4.71
CA VAL A 10 -8.66 8.71 -3.39
C VAL A 10 -9.70 7.74 -2.82
N LEU A 11 -11.00 8.05 -3.01
CA LEU A 11 -12.10 7.17 -2.61
C LEU A 11 -12.02 5.81 -3.31
N ASP A 12 -11.78 5.77 -4.62
CA ASP A 12 -11.69 4.50 -5.36
C ASP A 12 -10.54 3.63 -4.86
N ARG A 13 -9.38 4.25 -4.60
CA ARG A 13 -8.21 3.55 -4.02
C ARG A 13 -8.56 2.97 -2.66
N PHE A 14 -9.13 3.79 -1.78
CA PHE A 14 -9.54 3.38 -0.45
C PHE A 14 -10.55 2.22 -0.51
N LEU A 15 -11.61 2.35 -1.31
CA LEU A 15 -12.65 1.31 -1.46
C LEU A 15 -12.12 0.02 -2.11
N ARG A 16 -11.06 0.09 -2.93
CA ARG A 16 -10.35 -1.11 -3.39
C ARG A 16 -9.57 -1.75 -2.25
N TYR A 17 -8.75 -0.99 -1.51
CA TYR A 17 -7.87 -1.53 -0.47
C TYR A 17 -8.65 -2.18 0.67
N VAL A 18 -9.80 -1.63 1.09
CA VAL A 18 -10.62 -2.21 2.16
C VAL A 18 -11.23 -3.57 1.80
N ARG A 19 -11.23 -3.98 0.51
CA ARG A 19 -11.71 -5.31 0.08
C ARG A 19 -10.67 -6.41 0.28
N TYR A 20 -9.41 -6.05 0.49
CA TYR A 20 -8.35 -7.01 0.77
C TYR A 20 -8.44 -7.43 2.24
N ASP A 21 -8.46 -8.74 2.49
CA ASP A 21 -8.31 -9.24 3.85
C ASP A 21 -6.83 -9.17 4.24
N THR A 22 -6.48 -8.17 5.05
CA THR A 22 -5.11 -7.94 5.53
C THR A 22 -4.97 -8.12 7.03
N GLN A 23 -5.98 -8.69 7.70
CA GLN A 23 -5.98 -8.82 9.16
C GLN A 23 -4.71 -9.53 9.67
N SER A 24 -4.12 -8.99 10.74
CA SER A 24 -2.93 -9.57 11.39
C SER A 24 -3.28 -10.76 12.30
N ASP A 25 -2.26 -11.54 12.65
CA ASP A 25 -2.36 -12.69 13.58
C ASP A 25 -1.31 -12.54 14.68
N GLU A 26 -1.75 -12.28 15.90
CA GLU A 26 -0.89 -12.08 17.09
C GLU A 26 -0.17 -13.35 17.52
N SER A 27 -0.67 -14.53 17.15
CA SER A 27 -0.05 -15.81 17.46
C SER A 27 1.07 -16.18 16.48
N SER A 28 1.19 -15.44 15.38
CA SER A 28 2.14 -15.71 14.32
C SER A 28 3.58 -15.46 14.75
N ARG A 29 4.49 -16.29 14.21
CA ARG A 29 5.94 -16.15 14.37
C ARG A 29 6.64 -15.73 13.08
N THR A 30 5.87 -15.36 12.06
CA THR A 30 6.39 -14.91 10.76
C THR A 30 6.14 -13.42 10.56
N CYS A 31 6.88 -12.83 9.61
CA CYS A 31 6.65 -11.47 9.15
C CYS A 31 6.51 -11.50 7.61
N PRO A 32 5.37 -11.08 7.04
CA PRO A 32 4.16 -10.62 7.73
C PRO A 32 3.49 -11.72 8.57
N SER A 33 2.66 -11.32 9.53
CA SER A 33 1.99 -12.27 10.44
C SER A 33 1.01 -13.17 9.70
N THR A 34 0.38 -12.67 8.64
CA THR A 34 -0.50 -13.45 7.77
C THR A 34 -0.10 -13.32 6.30
N GLY A 35 -0.10 -14.43 5.56
CA GLY A 35 0.26 -14.43 4.13
C GLY A 35 -0.70 -13.61 3.25
N LYS A 36 -1.90 -13.32 3.74
CA LYS A 36 -2.92 -12.50 3.05
C LYS A 36 -2.53 -11.02 2.95
N GLN A 37 -1.72 -10.50 3.88
CA GLN A 37 -1.16 -9.14 3.79
C GLN A 37 -0.31 -8.95 2.52
N LEU A 38 0.39 -10.00 2.08
CA LEU A 38 1.24 -9.96 0.88
C LEU A 38 0.46 -9.72 -0.41
N VAL A 39 -0.85 -9.97 -0.43
CA VAL A 39 -1.68 -9.71 -1.62
C VAL A 39 -1.77 -8.21 -1.88
N LEU A 40 -2.17 -7.42 -0.86
CA LEU A 40 -2.22 -5.97 -0.99
C LEU A 40 -0.83 -5.36 -1.20
N LEU A 41 0.20 -5.85 -0.51
CA LEU A 41 1.57 -5.33 -0.64
C LEU A 41 2.12 -5.47 -2.07
N ARG A 42 1.87 -6.61 -2.74
CA ARG A 42 2.29 -6.82 -4.14
C ARG A 42 1.55 -5.88 -5.09
N ASP A 43 0.26 -5.67 -4.88
CA ASP A 43 -0.54 -4.74 -5.69
C ASP A 43 -0.10 -3.29 -5.47
N LEU A 44 0.23 -2.89 -4.23
CA LEU A 44 0.79 -1.57 -3.92
C LEU A 44 2.15 -1.36 -4.59
N ALA A 45 3.05 -2.34 -4.56
CA ALA A 45 4.33 -2.26 -5.26
C ALA A 45 4.14 -2.08 -6.78
N ALA A 46 3.19 -2.81 -7.37
CA ALA A 46 2.84 -2.65 -8.78
C ALA A 46 2.22 -1.27 -9.08
N GLU A 47 1.32 -0.78 -8.21
CA GLU A 47 0.70 0.54 -8.34
C GLU A 47 1.75 1.66 -8.24
N LEU A 48 2.70 1.57 -7.29
CA LEU A 48 3.82 2.51 -7.14
C LEU A 48 4.68 2.59 -8.41
N ARG A 49 5.03 1.44 -9.01
CA ARG A 49 5.74 1.42 -10.30
C ARG A 49 4.92 2.08 -11.41
N SER A 50 3.62 1.81 -11.45
CA SER A 50 2.72 2.36 -12.48
C SER A 50 2.58 3.89 -12.42
N ILE A 51 2.79 4.49 -11.24
CA ILE A 51 2.74 5.95 -11.03
C ILE A 51 4.12 6.62 -11.09
N GLY A 52 5.17 5.88 -11.47
CA GLY A 52 6.51 6.42 -11.72
C GLY A 52 7.53 6.21 -10.61
N ALA A 53 7.21 5.48 -9.55
CA ALA A 53 8.20 5.07 -8.54
C ALA A 53 8.86 3.75 -8.98
N GLU A 54 9.81 3.84 -9.91
CA GLU A 54 10.41 2.68 -10.59
C GLU A 54 11.19 1.75 -9.65
N ASP A 55 11.76 2.28 -8.58
CA ASP A 55 12.53 1.54 -7.57
C ASP A 55 11.63 0.76 -6.58
N ALA A 56 10.31 0.84 -6.72
CA ALA A 56 9.40 0.21 -5.79
C ALA A 56 9.66 -1.31 -5.69
N SER A 57 9.88 -1.80 -4.48
CA SER A 57 10.23 -3.20 -4.18
C SER A 57 9.53 -3.71 -2.93
N ILE A 58 9.41 -5.03 -2.83
CA ILE A 58 8.98 -5.74 -1.62
C ILE A 58 10.12 -6.62 -1.14
N ASP A 59 10.46 -6.55 0.14
CA ASP A 59 11.48 -7.41 0.75
C ASP A 59 10.90 -8.76 1.26
N GLU A 60 11.76 -9.61 1.81
CA GLU A 60 11.37 -10.92 2.37
C GLU A 60 10.42 -10.84 3.57
N HIS A 61 10.30 -9.68 4.21
CA HIS A 61 9.44 -9.42 5.36
C HIS A 61 8.14 -8.70 4.99
N GLY A 62 7.94 -8.40 3.70
CA GLY A 62 6.73 -7.75 3.21
C GLY A 62 6.73 -6.23 3.37
N TYR A 63 7.88 -5.59 3.54
CA TYR A 63 7.95 -4.13 3.49
C TYR A 63 7.97 -3.65 2.04
N VAL A 64 7.03 -2.76 1.70
CA VAL A 64 7.04 -2.06 0.41
C VAL A 64 7.75 -0.72 0.58
N MET A 65 8.81 -0.52 -0.18
CA MET A 65 9.61 0.71 -0.20
C MET A 65 9.68 1.25 -1.62
N ALA A 66 9.66 2.57 -1.76
CA ALA A 66 9.78 3.28 -3.03
C ALA A 66 10.26 4.72 -2.80
N THR A 67 10.91 5.30 -3.80
CA THR A 67 11.46 6.66 -3.75
C THR A 67 10.80 7.53 -4.81
N ILE A 68 10.43 8.76 -4.44
CA ILE A 68 10.07 9.81 -5.40
C ILE A 68 11.27 10.75 -5.53
N PRO A 69 11.84 10.93 -6.74
CA PRO A 69 12.97 11.84 -6.95
C PRO A 69 12.63 13.28 -6.56
N SER A 70 13.64 14.05 -6.15
CA SER A 70 13.49 15.49 -5.92
C SER A 70 12.97 16.18 -7.17
N THR A 71 11.98 17.07 -7.00
CA THR A 71 11.43 17.90 -8.08
C THR A 71 12.12 19.26 -8.18
N ILE A 72 13.09 19.55 -7.30
CA ILE A 72 13.84 20.80 -7.27
C ILE A 72 15.34 20.57 -7.45
N ALA A 73 16.02 21.52 -8.08
CA ALA A 73 17.46 21.47 -8.35
C ALA A 73 18.32 21.88 -7.14
N ARG A 74 17.71 22.29 -6.02
CA ARG A 74 18.46 22.72 -4.84
C ARG A 74 19.20 21.51 -4.24
N PRO A 75 20.53 21.57 -4.09
CA PRO A 75 21.27 20.51 -3.42
C PRO A 75 20.98 20.52 -1.91
N ASP A 76 21.32 19.42 -1.24
CA ASP A 76 21.31 19.31 0.23
C ASP A 76 19.95 19.56 0.88
N VAL A 77 18.88 19.06 0.24
CA VAL A 77 17.53 19.06 0.82
C VAL A 77 17.28 17.77 1.61
N PRO A 78 16.73 17.84 2.85
CA PRO A 78 16.47 16.63 3.63
C PRO A 78 15.46 15.71 2.95
N THR A 79 15.74 14.40 2.99
CA THR A 79 14.76 13.37 2.61
C THR A 79 13.71 13.23 3.71
N ILE A 80 12.45 13.10 3.31
CA ILE A 80 11.32 12.82 4.22
C ILE A 80 10.72 11.46 3.89
N GLY A 81 10.25 10.75 4.91
CA GLY A 81 9.59 9.45 4.77
C GLY A 81 8.13 9.53 5.18
N PHE A 82 7.26 8.88 4.40
CA PHE A 82 5.86 8.65 4.74
C PHE A 82 5.67 7.15 4.94
N ILE A 83 5.04 6.77 6.05
CA ILE A 83 4.87 5.36 6.44
C ILE A 83 3.41 5.11 6.76
N ALA A 84 2.90 3.97 6.30
CA ALA A 84 1.61 3.41 6.67
C ALA A 84 1.77 1.90 6.88
N HIS A 85 0.87 1.31 7.65
CA HIS A 85 0.75 -0.15 7.78
C HIS A 85 -0.42 -0.65 6.93
N VAL A 86 -0.37 -1.93 6.51
CA VAL A 86 -1.38 -2.53 5.62
C VAL A 86 -2.39 -3.41 6.35
N ASP A 87 -2.05 -3.87 7.56
CA ASP A 87 -2.84 -4.82 8.30
C ASP A 87 -4.02 -4.16 9.04
N THR A 88 -5.05 -4.95 9.25
CA THR A 88 -6.21 -4.58 10.08
C THR A 88 -6.20 -5.35 11.39
N SER A 89 -6.84 -4.78 12.42
CA SER A 89 -6.89 -5.36 13.76
C SER A 89 -7.48 -6.78 13.78
N PRO A 90 -6.94 -7.70 14.59
CA PRO A 90 -7.52 -9.03 14.81
C PRO A 90 -8.87 -8.98 15.54
N GLU A 91 -9.20 -7.87 16.21
CA GLU A 91 -10.43 -7.73 17.01
C GLU A 91 -11.72 -7.82 16.18
N MET A 92 -11.67 -7.47 14.90
CA MET A 92 -12.82 -7.54 13.98
C MET A 92 -12.39 -8.08 12.62
N SER A 93 -13.20 -8.98 12.07
CA SER A 93 -12.90 -9.61 10.78
C SER A 93 -12.84 -8.58 9.65
N GLY A 94 -11.70 -8.56 8.94
CA GLY A 94 -11.53 -7.86 7.66
C GLY A 94 -11.96 -8.69 6.44
N ALA A 95 -12.45 -9.92 6.63
CA ALA A 95 -12.81 -10.80 5.54
C ALA A 95 -14.18 -10.45 4.91
N GLY A 96 -14.25 -10.47 3.58
CA GLY A 96 -15.51 -10.38 2.85
C GLY A 96 -16.15 -8.99 2.79
N VAL A 97 -15.37 -7.93 3.02
CA VAL A 97 -15.83 -6.53 2.95
C VAL A 97 -16.36 -6.19 1.54
N ARG A 98 -17.57 -5.64 1.47
CA ARG A 98 -18.26 -5.22 0.23
C ARG A 98 -18.74 -3.77 0.37
N PRO A 99 -17.85 -2.79 0.09
CA PRO A 99 -18.19 -1.38 0.14
C PRO A 99 -19.01 -0.95 -1.08
#